data_AF-R0A6A7-F1
#
_entry.id   AF-R0A6A7-F1
#
_cell.length_a   1.000
_cell.length_b   1.000
_cell.length_c   1.000
_cell.angle_alpha   90.00
_cell.angle_beta   90.00
_cell.angle_gamma   90.00
#
_symmetry.space_group_name_H-M   'P 1'
#
loop_
_entity.id
_entity.type
_entity.pdbx_description
1 polymer ?
#
loop_
_entity_poly.entity_id
_entity_poly.type
_entity_poly.pdbx_seq_one_letter_code
_entity_poly.pdbx_strand_id
1 'polypeptide(L)'
;MALKQENMASNQITSELNQKRVETSQKTLMPNRENRNREAAEMEAARLKEQETEAARLKGQETRRRNYEKRMEKQRFAALAAEEQRLRQRHKDEGFMREALRQAQKAAAIGDVPIGCVIVRGDKIIARGYNRRNADKSVLSHAEIISIKKACKKIGDWRLEDCTMYVTLEPCPMCAGAIVQARIPRIAVGCMNPKAGCAGSVLDMLHVPGFNHQAEVTEGVLEQECSKLMSDFFQSLRERKK
;
A
#
# COMPACT_ATOMS: atom_id res chain seq x y z
N MET A 1 102.05 13.82 57.04
CA MET A 1 101.06 14.74 57.66
C MET A 1 100.04 15.27 56.63
N ALA A 2 99.61 14.46 55.64
CA ALA A 2 98.61 14.86 54.64
C ALA A 2 97.34 13.99 54.61
N LEU A 3 97.37 12.79 55.22
CA LEU A 3 96.27 11.81 55.16
C LEU A 3 95.18 11.97 56.24
N LYS A 4 95.24 13.00 57.09
CA LYS A 4 94.23 13.26 58.14
C LYS A 4 93.24 14.39 57.81
N GLN A 5 93.48 15.18 56.76
CA GLN A 5 92.55 16.24 56.33
C GLN A 5 91.59 15.80 55.22
N GLU A 6 91.96 14.81 54.39
CA GLU A 6 91.08 14.27 53.34
C GLU A 6 89.89 13.47 53.92
N ASN A 7 90.08 12.79 55.05
CA ASN A 7 89.02 11.96 55.66
C ASN A 7 87.92 12.76 56.37
N MET A 8 88.15 14.01 56.78
CA MET A 8 87.09 14.84 57.38
C MET A 8 86.21 15.51 56.32
N ALA A 9 86.79 15.95 55.20
CA ALA A 9 86.03 16.51 54.09
C ALA A 9 85.14 15.46 53.40
N SER A 10 85.65 14.23 53.23
CA SER A 10 84.89 13.13 52.61
C SER A 10 83.71 12.65 53.46
N ASN A 11 83.85 12.69 54.80
CA ASN A 11 82.78 12.32 55.74
C ASN A 11 81.70 13.42 55.89
N GLN A 12 82.04 14.71 55.75
CA GLN A 12 81.05 15.79 55.72
C GLN A 12 80.27 15.81 54.40
N ILE A 13 80.93 15.55 53.27
CA ILE A 13 80.26 15.48 51.96
C ILE A 13 79.29 14.28 51.90
N THR A 14 79.68 13.13 52.45
CA THR A 14 78.80 11.95 52.52
C THR A 14 77.66 12.08 53.52
N SER A 15 77.83 12.82 54.63
CA SER A 15 76.72 13.10 55.55
C SER A 15 75.71 14.09 54.95
N GLU A 16 76.17 15.14 54.26
CA GLU A 16 75.31 16.10 53.57
C GLU A 16 74.59 15.50 52.36
N LEU A 17 75.26 14.64 51.59
CA LEU A 17 74.65 13.88 50.49
C LEU A 17 73.60 12.89 51.01
N ASN A 18 73.85 12.23 52.15
CA ASN A 18 72.89 11.32 52.76
C ASN A 18 71.72 12.08 53.43
N GLN A 19 71.95 13.24 54.06
CA GLN A 19 70.87 14.11 54.55
C GLN A 19 70.00 14.63 53.39
N LYS A 20 70.61 15.09 52.29
CA LYS A 20 69.86 15.49 51.08
C LYS A 20 69.10 14.32 50.45
N ARG A 21 69.65 13.10 50.46
CA ARG A 21 68.97 11.88 49.95
C ARG A 21 67.79 11.45 50.82
N VAL A 22 67.91 11.57 52.15
CA VAL A 22 66.82 11.25 53.09
C VAL A 22 65.70 12.29 52.99
N GLU A 23 66.03 13.58 52.83
CA GLU A 23 65.04 14.66 52.62
C GLU A 23 64.33 14.59 51.25
N THR A 24 65.03 14.15 50.19
CA THR A 24 64.39 13.92 48.87
C THR A 24 63.60 12.62 48.83
N SER A 25 63.97 11.59 49.59
CA SER A 25 63.23 10.32 49.66
C SER A 25 61.96 10.42 50.53
N GLN A 26 61.98 11.20 51.62
CA GLN A 26 60.78 11.44 52.44
C GLN A 26 59.74 12.35 51.79
N LYS A 27 60.13 13.18 50.81
CA LYS A 27 59.17 14.00 50.02
C LYS A 27 58.44 13.22 48.92
N THR A 28 58.78 11.95 48.67
CA THR A 28 58.32 11.21 47.48
C THR A 28 57.55 9.91 47.80
N LEU A 29 56.97 9.76 48.99
CA LEU A 29 56.28 8.51 49.38
C LEU A 29 54.83 8.63 49.85
N MET A 30 54.20 9.79 49.76
CA MET A 30 52.76 9.92 50.02
C MET A 30 52.16 10.86 48.97
N PRO A 31 51.20 10.42 48.14
CA PRO A 31 50.46 11.33 47.28
C PRO A 31 49.85 12.41 48.17
N ASN A 32 50.17 13.68 47.90
CA ASN A 32 49.63 14.82 48.63
C ASN A 32 48.09 14.67 48.69
N ARG A 33 47.49 14.87 49.87
CA ARG A 33 46.05 14.63 50.11
C ARG A 33 45.18 15.40 49.10
N GLU A 34 45.67 16.53 48.64
CA GLU A 34 45.10 17.36 47.57
C GLU A 34 45.09 16.68 46.19
N ASN A 35 46.13 15.92 45.81
CA ASN A 35 46.16 15.16 44.56
C ASN A 35 45.17 13.99 44.58
N ARG A 36 45.08 13.25 45.69
CA ARG A 36 44.06 12.20 45.86
C ARG A 36 42.64 12.75 45.82
N ASN A 37 42.42 13.93 46.40
CA ASN A 37 41.13 14.61 46.35
C ASN A 37 40.81 15.11 44.93
N ARG A 38 41.81 15.55 44.14
CA ARG A 38 41.64 15.92 42.73
C ARG A 38 41.32 14.72 41.84
N GLU A 39 42.06 13.62 41.96
CA GLU A 39 41.80 12.39 41.21
C GLU A 39 40.42 11.80 41.55
N ALA A 40 40.02 11.84 42.84
CA ALA A 40 38.69 11.42 43.26
C ALA A 40 37.58 12.33 42.68
N ALA A 41 37.80 13.65 42.63
CA ALA A 41 36.86 14.60 42.04
C ALA A 41 36.75 14.44 40.51
N GLU A 42 37.85 14.15 39.82
CA GLU A 42 37.87 13.87 38.38
C GLU A 42 37.16 12.56 38.04
N MET A 43 37.35 11.49 38.83
CA MET A 43 36.60 10.25 38.68
C MET A 43 35.10 10.43 38.93
N GLU A 44 34.71 11.20 39.95
CA GLU A 44 33.30 11.53 40.23
C GLU A 44 32.68 12.33 39.08
N ALA A 45 33.40 13.33 38.55
CA ALA A 45 32.96 14.13 37.40
C ALA A 45 32.83 13.28 36.12
N ALA A 46 33.76 12.36 35.87
CA ALA A 46 33.68 11.41 34.76
C ALA A 46 32.46 10.48 34.88
N ARG A 47 32.18 9.97 36.09
CA ARG A 47 31.00 9.13 36.38
C ARG A 47 29.69 9.90 36.15
N LEU A 48 29.61 11.14 36.61
CA LEU A 48 28.45 12.00 36.38
C LEU A 48 28.23 12.27 34.90
N LYS A 49 29.30 12.54 34.14
CA LYS A 49 29.24 12.75 32.70
C LYS A 49 28.80 11.49 31.95
N GLU A 50 29.28 10.32 32.36
CA GLU A 50 28.86 9.03 31.81
C GLU A 50 27.36 8.75 32.11
N GLN A 51 26.92 9.03 33.35
CA GLN A 51 25.51 8.97 33.74
C GLN A 51 24.64 9.92 32.91
N GLU A 52 25.09 11.15 32.66
CA GLU A 52 24.39 12.11 31.79
C GLU A 52 24.31 11.62 30.34
N THR A 53 25.39 11.05 29.80
CA THR A 53 25.39 10.49 28.44
C THR A 53 24.47 9.27 28.31
N GLU A 54 24.44 8.41 29.33
CA GLU A 54 23.58 7.24 29.35
C GLU A 54 22.11 7.64 29.50
N ALA A 55 21.82 8.62 30.36
CA ALA A 55 20.49 9.21 30.50
C ALA A 55 20.01 9.86 29.18
N ALA A 56 20.89 10.57 28.46
CA ALA A 56 20.59 11.14 27.15
C ALA A 56 20.33 10.04 26.10
N ARG A 57 21.09 8.94 26.12
CA ARG A 57 20.91 7.77 25.24
C ARG A 57 19.56 7.10 25.48
N LEU A 58 19.21 6.85 26.76
CA LEU A 58 17.93 6.26 27.16
C LEU A 58 16.74 7.13 26.74
N LYS A 59 16.82 8.45 26.98
CA LYS A 59 15.80 9.42 26.53
C LYS A 59 15.64 9.42 25.01
N GLY A 60 16.76 9.31 24.27
CA GLY A 60 16.75 9.18 22.81
C GLY A 60 16.11 7.88 22.33
N GLN A 61 16.38 6.75 22.98
CA GLN A 61 15.75 5.45 22.71
C GLN A 61 14.24 5.49 22.99
N GLU A 62 13.83 6.07 24.11
CA GLU A 62 12.41 6.20 24.46
C GLU A 62 11.66 7.10 23.47
N THR A 63 12.28 8.21 23.05
CA THR A 63 11.72 9.08 22.01
C THR A 63 11.55 8.35 20.68
N ARG A 64 12.54 7.54 20.27
CA ARG A 64 12.45 6.69 19.06
C ARG A 64 11.34 5.64 19.20
N ARG A 65 11.22 4.99 20.36
CA ARG A 65 10.15 4.02 20.64
C ARG A 65 8.77 4.67 20.52
N ARG A 66 8.56 5.82 21.17
CA ARG A 66 7.29 6.56 21.11
C ARG A 66 6.95 7.01 19.69
N ASN A 67 7.93 7.50 18.93
CA ASN A 67 7.72 7.90 17.54
C ASN A 67 7.40 6.69 16.63
N TYR A 68 8.06 5.56 16.86
CA TYR A 68 7.75 4.30 16.18
C TYR A 68 6.32 3.84 16.49
N GLU A 69 5.92 3.79 17.76
CA GLU A 69 4.58 3.43 18.21
C GLU A 69 3.51 4.32 17.56
N LYS A 70 3.69 5.65 17.60
CA LYS A 70 2.78 6.60 16.92
C LYS A 70 2.69 6.36 15.41
N ARG A 71 3.80 6.04 14.75
CA ARG A 71 3.81 5.73 13.31
C ARG A 71 3.05 4.44 13.02
N MET A 72 3.28 3.40 13.82
CA MET A 72 2.59 2.11 13.69
C MET A 72 1.09 2.25 13.95
N GLU A 73 0.71 3.05 14.95
CA GLU A 73 -0.69 3.35 15.26
C GLU A 73 -1.36 4.10 14.09
N LYS A 74 -0.72 5.13 13.54
CA LYS A 74 -1.21 5.83 12.33
C LYS A 74 -1.38 4.88 11.14
N GLN A 75 -0.44 3.96 10.92
CA GLN A 75 -0.53 2.97 9.86
C GLN A 75 -1.70 1.99 10.09
N ARG A 76 -1.93 1.55 11.33
CA ARG A 76 -3.07 0.69 11.69
C ARG A 76 -4.40 1.40 11.42
N PHE A 77 -4.55 2.66 11.83
CA PHE A 77 -5.76 3.43 11.55
C PHE A 77 -5.99 3.62 10.05
N ALA A 78 -4.94 3.94 9.29
CA ALA A 78 -5.04 4.06 7.84
C ALA A 78 -5.45 2.74 7.17
N ALA A 79 -4.93 1.61 7.64
CA ALA A 79 -5.29 0.29 7.14
C ALA A 79 -6.76 -0.06 7.43
N LEU A 80 -7.25 0.24 8.64
CA LEU A 80 -8.67 0.03 8.99
C LEU A 80 -9.60 0.91 8.16
N ALA A 81 -9.26 2.18 7.96
CA ALA A 81 -10.06 3.09 7.12
C ALA A 81 -10.09 2.65 5.65
N ALA A 82 -8.95 2.19 5.11
CA ALA A 82 -8.87 1.64 3.76
C ALA A 82 -9.70 0.36 3.61
N GLU A 83 -9.73 -0.49 4.65
CA GLU A 83 -10.57 -1.69 4.66
C GLU A 83 -12.06 -1.37 4.67
N GLU A 84 -12.48 -0.42 5.51
CA GLU A 84 -13.86 0.05 5.56
C GLU A 84 -14.31 0.62 4.20
N GLN A 85 -13.45 1.42 3.56
CA GLN A 85 -13.72 1.97 2.24
C GLN A 85 -13.85 0.87 1.17
N ARG A 86 -12.99 -0.15 1.20
CA ARG A 86 -13.07 -1.30 0.28
C ARG A 86 -14.36 -2.08 0.45
N LEU A 87 -14.78 -2.34 1.68
CA LEU A 87 -16.05 -3.02 1.98
C LEU A 87 -17.25 -2.21 1.46
N ARG A 88 -17.27 -0.90 1.71
CA ARG A 88 -18.31 0.00 1.17
C ARG A 88 -18.36 -0.03 -0.36
N GLN A 89 -17.21 0.01 -1.02
CA GLN A 89 -17.14 -0.06 -2.49
C GLN A 89 -17.65 -1.41 -3.02
N ARG A 90 -17.25 -2.52 -2.39
CA ARG A 90 -17.75 -3.86 -2.74
C ARG A 90 -19.27 -3.95 -2.64
N HIS A 91 -19.86 -3.44 -1.56
CA HIS A 91 -21.32 -3.43 -1.39
C HIS A 91 -22.02 -2.60 -2.48
N LYS A 92 -21.45 -1.45 -2.86
CA LYS A 92 -21.96 -0.65 -3.98
C LYS A 92 -21.87 -1.42 -5.29
N ASP A 93 -20.73 -2.06 -5.55
CA ASP A 93 -20.50 -2.82 -6.78
C ASP A 93 -21.50 -3.97 -6.91
N GLU A 94 -21.74 -4.72 -5.83
CA GLU A 94 -22.77 -5.76 -5.81
C GLU A 94 -24.18 -5.19 -6.07
N GLY A 95 -24.51 -4.03 -5.48
CA GLY A 95 -25.79 -3.36 -5.72
C GLY A 95 -26.02 -3.00 -7.18
N PHE A 96 -25.00 -2.43 -7.86
CA PHE A 96 -25.08 -2.10 -9.28
C PHE A 96 -25.01 -3.34 -10.18
N MET A 97 -24.25 -4.36 -9.81
CA MET A 97 -24.20 -5.63 -10.55
C MET A 97 -25.54 -6.36 -10.50
N ARG A 98 -26.30 -6.30 -9.40
CA ARG A 98 -27.68 -6.81 -9.37
C ARG A 98 -28.59 -6.09 -10.37
N GLU A 99 -28.37 -4.80 -10.63
CA GLU A 99 -29.11 -4.12 -11.71
C GLU A 99 -28.66 -4.59 -13.10
N ALA A 100 -27.37 -4.85 -13.31
CA ALA A 100 -26.89 -5.46 -14.55
C ALA A 100 -27.50 -6.86 -14.76
N LEU A 101 -27.58 -7.70 -13.71
CA LEU A 101 -28.27 -8.99 -13.73
C LEU A 101 -29.76 -8.86 -14.10
N ARG A 102 -30.47 -7.84 -13.59
CA ARG A 102 -31.84 -7.54 -14.01
C ARG A 102 -31.94 -7.20 -15.51
N GLN A 103 -30.93 -6.57 -16.09
CA GLN A 103 -30.88 -6.37 -17.54
C GLN A 103 -30.56 -7.68 -18.28
N ALA A 104 -29.65 -8.51 -17.76
CA ALA A 104 -29.33 -9.82 -18.33
C ALA A 104 -30.57 -10.75 -18.41
N GLN A 105 -31.43 -10.72 -17.39
CA GLN A 105 -32.71 -11.43 -17.37
C GLN A 105 -33.65 -10.97 -18.51
N LYS A 106 -33.63 -9.69 -18.88
CA LYS A 106 -34.40 -9.19 -20.04
C LYS A 106 -33.88 -9.74 -21.37
N ALA A 107 -32.57 -9.92 -21.52
CA ALA A 107 -32.00 -10.59 -22.70
C ALA A 107 -32.46 -12.06 -22.77
N ALA A 108 -32.38 -12.80 -21.66
CA ALA A 108 -32.88 -14.17 -21.60
C ALA A 108 -34.37 -14.28 -21.98
N ALA A 109 -35.20 -13.35 -21.48
CA ALA A 109 -36.64 -13.33 -21.74
C ALA A 109 -37.00 -13.18 -23.23
N ILE A 110 -36.12 -12.55 -24.03
CA ILE A 110 -36.29 -12.43 -25.49
C ILE A 110 -35.49 -13.49 -26.27
N GLY A 111 -34.93 -14.49 -25.59
CA GLY A 111 -34.16 -15.57 -26.21
C GLY A 111 -32.73 -15.18 -26.62
N ASP A 112 -32.23 -14.02 -26.17
CA ASP A 112 -30.84 -13.60 -26.37
C ASP A 112 -29.95 -14.05 -25.21
N VAL A 113 -28.64 -14.19 -25.47
CA VAL A 113 -27.65 -14.57 -24.44
C VAL A 113 -27.74 -13.59 -23.26
N PRO A 114 -27.84 -14.06 -21.99
CA PRO A 114 -28.16 -13.23 -20.84
C PRO A 114 -26.96 -12.41 -20.38
N ILE A 115 -26.75 -11.28 -21.06
CA ILE A 115 -25.71 -10.32 -20.70
C ILE A 115 -26.39 -8.98 -20.45
N GLY A 116 -26.06 -8.38 -19.32
CA GLY A 116 -26.59 -7.09 -18.89
C GLY A 116 -25.46 -6.15 -18.52
N CYS A 117 -25.73 -4.86 -18.70
CA CYS A 117 -24.79 -3.79 -18.43
C CYS A 117 -25.51 -2.57 -17.87
N VAL A 118 -24.88 -1.89 -16.90
CA VAL A 118 -25.28 -0.56 -16.45
C VAL A 118 -24.08 0.36 -16.37
N ILE A 119 -24.31 1.65 -16.59
CA ILE A 119 -23.30 2.69 -16.42
C ILE A 119 -23.79 3.66 -15.35
N VAL A 120 -22.91 3.92 -14.40
CA VAL A 120 -23.16 4.73 -13.20
C VAL A 120 -22.28 5.97 -13.24
N ARG A 121 -22.82 7.12 -12.83
CA ARG A 121 -22.06 8.36 -12.58
C ARG A 121 -22.36 8.81 -11.15
N GLY A 122 -21.33 8.86 -10.29
CA GLY A 122 -21.51 8.97 -8.84
C GLY A 122 -22.28 7.76 -8.29
N ASP A 123 -23.44 8.00 -7.66
CA ASP A 123 -24.32 6.93 -7.16
C ASP A 123 -25.57 6.71 -8.03
N LYS A 124 -25.59 7.25 -9.26
CA LYS A 124 -26.77 7.24 -10.14
C LYS A 124 -26.53 6.44 -11.41
N ILE A 125 -27.44 5.50 -11.69
CA ILE A 125 -27.44 4.76 -12.96
C ILE A 125 -27.94 5.66 -14.08
N ILE A 126 -27.06 6.01 -15.01
CA ILE A 126 -27.37 6.89 -16.15
C ILE A 126 -27.74 6.11 -17.42
N ALA A 127 -27.34 4.84 -17.51
CA ALA A 127 -27.67 3.98 -18.65
C ALA A 127 -27.81 2.51 -18.25
N ARG A 128 -28.65 1.81 -19.02
CA ARG A 128 -28.92 0.37 -18.89
C ARG A 128 -29.00 -0.26 -20.27
N GLY A 129 -28.35 -1.40 -20.44
CA GLY A 129 -28.34 -2.16 -21.68
C GLY A 129 -28.34 -3.66 -21.38
N TYR A 130 -28.83 -4.42 -22.34
CA TYR A 130 -28.75 -5.87 -22.35
C TYR A 130 -28.53 -6.34 -23.77
N ASN A 131 -27.98 -7.53 -23.92
CA ASN A 131 -27.71 -8.11 -25.22
C ASN A 131 -29.02 -8.26 -26.02
N ARG A 132 -28.99 -7.78 -27.26
CA ARG A 132 -30.10 -7.82 -28.22
C ARG A 132 -29.63 -8.27 -29.60
N ARG A 133 -28.48 -8.96 -29.68
CA ARG A 133 -27.86 -9.35 -30.95
C ARG A 133 -28.82 -10.12 -31.87
N ASN A 134 -29.53 -11.12 -31.35
CA ASN A 134 -30.45 -11.91 -32.16
C ASN A 134 -31.76 -11.16 -32.44
N ALA A 135 -32.22 -10.35 -31.48
CA ALA A 135 -33.44 -9.56 -31.62
C ALA A 135 -33.30 -8.43 -32.65
N ASP A 136 -32.21 -7.67 -32.60
CA ASP A 136 -31.96 -6.54 -33.48
C ASP A 136 -31.24 -6.93 -34.78
N LYS A 137 -30.88 -8.22 -34.95
CA LYS A 137 -30.09 -8.74 -36.08
C LYS A 137 -28.79 -7.96 -36.32
N SER A 138 -28.12 -7.57 -35.23
CA SER A 138 -26.93 -6.71 -35.29
C SER A 138 -25.84 -7.23 -34.37
N VAL A 139 -24.64 -7.40 -34.92
CA VAL A 139 -23.44 -7.77 -34.16
C VAL A 139 -23.02 -6.70 -33.15
N LEU A 140 -23.47 -5.45 -33.31
CA LEU A 140 -23.16 -4.34 -32.41
C LEU A 140 -24.10 -4.25 -31.21
N SER A 141 -25.21 -5.01 -31.18
CA SER A 141 -26.24 -4.94 -30.13
C SER A 141 -25.85 -5.68 -28.84
N HIS A 142 -24.62 -5.46 -28.37
CA HIS A 142 -24.12 -5.93 -27.08
C HIS A 142 -24.55 -4.99 -25.94
N ALA A 143 -24.61 -5.51 -24.72
CA ALA A 143 -25.12 -4.78 -23.56
C ALA A 143 -24.31 -3.51 -23.28
N GLU A 144 -22.98 -3.60 -23.40
CA GLU A 144 -22.00 -2.55 -23.15
C GLU A 144 -22.14 -1.44 -24.20
N ILE A 145 -22.19 -1.79 -25.49
CA ILE A 145 -22.36 -0.84 -26.59
C ILE A 145 -23.69 -0.07 -26.46
N ILE A 146 -24.78 -0.79 -26.17
CA ILE A 146 -26.09 -0.19 -25.94
C ILE A 146 -26.04 0.77 -24.73
N SER A 147 -25.35 0.39 -23.66
CA SER A 147 -25.23 1.20 -22.45
C SER A 147 -24.38 2.45 -22.69
N ILE A 148 -23.24 2.33 -23.37
CA ILE A 148 -22.38 3.46 -23.77
C ILE A 148 -23.18 4.45 -24.61
N LYS A 149 -23.86 3.97 -25.67
CA LYS A 149 -24.68 4.84 -26.53
C LYS A 149 -25.73 5.62 -25.74
N LYS A 150 -26.40 4.97 -24.79
CA LYS A 150 -27.40 5.61 -23.91
C LYS A 150 -26.77 6.60 -22.93
N ALA A 151 -25.62 6.26 -22.35
CA ALA A 151 -24.89 7.14 -21.44
C ALA A 151 -24.41 8.41 -22.16
N CYS A 152 -23.82 8.26 -23.34
CA CYS A 152 -23.39 9.40 -24.16
C CYS A 152 -24.56 10.32 -24.50
N LYS A 153 -25.72 9.75 -24.91
CA LYS A 153 -26.94 10.54 -25.14
C LYS A 153 -27.43 11.25 -23.87
N LYS A 154 -27.32 10.61 -22.70
CA LYS A 154 -27.78 11.19 -21.43
C LYS A 154 -26.88 12.33 -20.95
N ILE A 155 -25.58 12.23 -21.21
CA ILE A 155 -24.58 13.25 -20.84
C ILE A 155 -24.53 14.38 -21.88
N GLY A 156 -24.78 14.08 -23.16
CA GLY A 156 -24.59 15.01 -24.27
C GLY A 156 -23.15 15.07 -24.77
N ASP A 157 -22.31 14.10 -24.41
CA ASP A 157 -20.91 13.97 -24.82
C ASP A 157 -20.58 12.47 -25.02
N TRP A 158 -19.54 12.17 -25.79
CA TRP A 158 -19.01 10.82 -25.97
C TRP A 158 -18.04 10.39 -24.86
N ARG A 159 -17.48 11.35 -24.11
CA ARG A 159 -16.58 11.08 -22.97
C ARG A 159 -17.36 10.70 -21.72
N LEU A 160 -16.99 9.58 -21.10
CA LEU A 160 -17.61 9.01 -19.90
C LEU A 160 -16.61 8.94 -18.72
N GLU A 161 -15.79 9.98 -18.56
CA GLU A 161 -14.66 10.03 -17.61
C GLU A 161 -15.07 9.92 -16.13
N ASP A 162 -16.30 10.29 -15.77
CA ASP A 162 -16.83 10.18 -14.40
C ASP A 162 -17.67 8.91 -14.16
N CYS A 163 -17.55 7.92 -15.05
CA CYS A 163 -18.47 6.78 -15.06
C CYS A 163 -17.80 5.47 -14.60
N THR A 164 -18.60 4.59 -14.01
CA THR A 164 -18.25 3.18 -13.79
C THR A 164 -19.21 2.30 -14.58
N MET A 165 -18.67 1.35 -15.33
CA MET A 165 -19.46 0.32 -16.01
C MET A 165 -19.55 -0.93 -15.13
N TYR A 166 -20.74 -1.52 -15.05
CA TYR A 166 -20.96 -2.84 -14.46
C TYR A 166 -21.50 -3.75 -15.54
N VAL A 167 -20.86 -4.88 -15.78
CA VAL A 167 -21.25 -5.84 -16.84
C VAL A 167 -21.18 -7.26 -16.31
N THR A 168 -22.21 -8.06 -16.61
CA THR A 168 -22.33 -9.42 -16.06
C THR A 168 -21.33 -10.42 -16.63
N LEU A 169 -20.74 -10.15 -17.80
CA LEU A 169 -19.75 -10.99 -18.48
C LEU A 169 -18.61 -10.09 -18.97
N GLU A 170 -17.39 -10.61 -18.94
CA GLU A 170 -16.20 -9.89 -19.42
C GLU A 170 -16.37 -9.37 -20.87
N PRO A 171 -16.03 -8.10 -21.12
CA PRO A 171 -16.14 -7.48 -22.45
C PRO A 171 -15.34 -8.22 -23.53
N CYS A 172 -15.93 -8.36 -24.72
CA CYS A 172 -15.24 -8.87 -25.90
C CYS A 172 -14.37 -7.78 -26.57
N PRO A 173 -13.58 -8.06 -27.65
CA PRO A 173 -12.70 -7.06 -28.26
C PRO A 173 -13.42 -5.77 -28.67
N MET A 174 -14.64 -5.91 -29.22
CA MET A 174 -15.48 -4.78 -29.62
C MET A 174 -15.87 -3.91 -28.43
N CYS A 175 -16.36 -4.52 -27.35
CA CYS A 175 -16.81 -3.81 -26.16
C CYS A 175 -15.63 -3.19 -25.40
N ALA A 176 -14.50 -3.90 -25.30
CA ALA A 176 -13.27 -3.38 -24.69
C ALA A 176 -12.73 -2.16 -25.46
N GLY A 177 -12.68 -2.24 -26.79
CA GLY A 177 -12.33 -1.08 -27.62
C GLY A 177 -13.29 0.11 -27.43
N ALA A 178 -14.60 -0.16 -27.30
CA ALA A 178 -15.57 0.90 -27.03
C ALA A 178 -15.41 1.53 -25.64
N ILE A 179 -15.07 0.75 -24.61
CA ILE A 179 -14.78 1.24 -23.25
C ILE A 179 -13.60 2.21 -23.28
N VAL A 180 -12.51 1.85 -23.97
CA VAL A 180 -11.32 2.71 -24.17
C VAL A 180 -11.70 4.00 -24.91
N GLN A 181 -12.41 3.90 -26.02
CA GLN A 181 -12.83 5.07 -26.82
C GLN A 181 -13.79 5.99 -26.06
N ALA A 182 -14.64 5.44 -25.20
CA ALA A 182 -15.57 6.20 -24.37
C ALA A 182 -14.93 6.80 -23.12
N ARG A 183 -13.64 6.56 -22.87
CA ARG A 183 -12.90 7.08 -21.70
C ARG A 183 -13.48 6.65 -20.35
N ILE A 184 -14.05 5.45 -20.26
CA ILE A 184 -14.59 4.95 -18.99
C ILE A 184 -13.42 4.55 -18.08
N PRO A 185 -13.24 5.17 -16.90
CA PRO A 185 -12.07 4.94 -16.04
C PRO A 185 -12.11 3.60 -15.30
N ARG A 186 -13.30 3.04 -15.04
CA ARG A 186 -13.46 1.84 -14.24
C ARG A 186 -14.58 0.95 -14.76
N ILE A 187 -14.32 -0.36 -14.78
CA ILE A 187 -15.33 -1.38 -15.02
C ILE A 187 -15.32 -2.41 -13.90
N ALA A 188 -16.50 -2.93 -13.57
CA ALA A 188 -16.68 -4.09 -12.70
C ALA A 188 -17.34 -5.21 -13.50
N VAL A 189 -16.73 -6.39 -13.47
CA VAL A 189 -17.10 -7.55 -14.27
C VAL A 189 -17.66 -8.64 -13.36
N GLY A 190 -18.76 -9.26 -13.80
CA GLY A 190 -19.38 -10.37 -13.11
C GLY A 190 -18.56 -11.65 -13.21
N CYS A 191 -18.61 -12.30 -14.36
CA CYS A 191 -17.79 -13.48 -14.66
C CYS A 191 -16.83 -13.26 -15.84
N MET A 192 -15.68 -13.92 -15.79
CA MET A 192 -14.68 -13.87 -16.85
C MET A 192 -15.07 -14.74 -18.05
N ASN A 193 -14.61 -14.37 -19.24
CA ASN A 193 -14.96 -15.01 -20.51
C ASN A 193 -13.73 -15.67 -21.16
N PRO A 194 -13.47 -16.95 -20.88
CA PRO A 194 -12.26 -17.64 -21.37
C PRO A 194 -12.22 -17.82 -22.89
N LYS A 195 -13.33 -17.60 -23.60
CA LYS A 195 -13.41 -17.82 -25.05
C LYS A 195 -13.24 -16.56 -25.88
N ALA A 196 -13.55 -15.39 -25.33
CA ALA A 196 -13.57 -14.15 -26.08
C ALA A 196 -13.35 -12.88 -25.24
N GLY A 197 -13.02 -13.02 -23.97
CA GLY A 197 -12.80 -11.89 -23.06
C GLY A 197 -11.54 -11.10 -23.40
N CYS A 198 -11.64 -9.78 -23.40
CA CYS A 198 -10.55 -8.86 -23.72
C CYS A 198 -10.25 -7.85 -22.61
N ALA A 199 -10.58 -8.19 -21.37
CA ALA A 199 -10.22 -7.45 -20.16
C ALA A 199 -9.31 -8.27 -19.24
N GLY A 200 -8.65 -9.32 -19.76
CA GLY A 200 -7.76 -10.20 -19.00
C GLY A 200 -7.75 -11.65 -19.46
N SER A 201 -8.83 -12.18 -20.05
CA SER A 201 -8.90 -13.61 -20.40
C SER A 201 -8.10 -13.99 -21.64
N VAL A 202 -8.52 -13.53 -22.82
CA VAL A 202 -7.86 -13.84 -24.11
C VAL A 202 -6.83 -12.77 -24.44
N LEU A 203 -7.22 -11.51 -24.23
CA LEU A 203 -6.38 -10.33 -24.37
C LEU A 203 -6.67 -9.39 -23.22
N ASP A 204 -5.78 -8.44 -22.98
CA ASP A 204 -6.04 -7.31 -22.10
C ASP A 204 -5.97 -6.01 -22.91
N MET A 205 -7.12 -5.60 -23.45
CA MET A 205 -7.23 -4.37 -24.22
C MET A 205 -7.39 -3.13 -23.34
N LEU A 206 -7.69 -3.30 -22.06
CA LEU A 206 -7.98 -2.19 -21.14
C LEU A 206 -6.72 -1.65 -20.45
N HIS A 207 -5.63 -2.41 -20.46
CA HIS A 207 -4.34 -2.00 -19.90
C HIS A 207 -3.22 -1.88 -20.94
N VAL A 208 -3.53 -1.75 -22.24
CA VAL A 208 -2.51 -1.56 -23.28
C VAL A 208 -1.81 -0.20 -23.10
N PRO A 209 -0.48 -0.15 -22.86
CA PRO A 209 0.21 1.13 -22.61
C PRO A 209 0.18 2.10 -23.80
N GLY A 210 0.10 1.58 -25.03
CA GLY A 210 0.02 2.38 -26.25
C GLY A 210 -1.35 3.02 -26.51
N PHE A 211 -2.40 2.63 -25.77
CA PHE A 211 -3.69 3.29 -25.87
C PHE A 211 -3.71 4.58 -25.07
N ASN A 212 -4.50 5.54 -25.54
CA ASN A 212 -4.61 6.88 -24.95
C ASN A 212 -5.51 6.93 -23.70
N HIS A 213 -6.05 5.78 -23.27
CA HIS A 213 -6.90 5.60 -22.11
C HIS A 213 -6.79 4.15 -21.61
N GLN A 214 -6.80 3.96 -20.30
CA GLN A 214 -6.83 2.66 -19.63
C GLN A 214 -7.96 2.66 -18.60
N ALA A 215 -8.52 1.48 -18.30
CA ALA A 215 -9.61 1.34 -17.35
C ALA A 215 -9.22 0.38 -16.22
N GLU A 216 -9.49 0.75 -14.97
CA GLU A 216 -9.40 -0.15 -13.82
C GLU A 216 -10.45 -1.25 -13.96
N VAL A 217 -10.04 -2.50 -13.74
CA VAL A 217 -10.93 -3.67 -13.81
C VAL A 217 -11.09 -4.28 -12.41
N THR A 218 -12.32 -4.35 -11.93
CA THR A 218 -12.70 -5.17 -10.77
C THR A 218 -13.41 -6.43 -11.26
N GLU A 219 -12.88 -7.60 -10.94
CA GLU A 219 -13.42 -8.88 -11.38
C GLU A 219 -14.22 -9.58 -10.27
N GLY A 220 -15.06 -10.54 -10.66
CA GLY A 220 -15.69 -11.46 -9.72
C GLY A 220 -16.91 -10.90 -8.97
N VAL A 221 -17.47 -9.75 -9.38
CA VAL A 221 -18.60 -9.14 -8.67
C VAL A 221 -19.87 -9.96 -8.93
N LEU A 222 -20.36 -10.68 -7.91
CA LEU A 222 -21.48 -11.62 -8.05
C LEU A 222 -21.25 -12.67 -9.16
N GLU A 223 -20.00 -13.16 -9.27
CA GLU A 223 -19.57 -14.10 -10.29
C GLU A 223 -20.45 -15.34 -10.41
N GLN A 224 -20.77 -15.94 -9.25
CA GLN A 224 -21.58 -17.17 -9.20
C GLN A 224 -22.97 -16.94 -9.79
N GLU A 225 -23.62 -15.82 -9.48
CA GLU A 225 -24.94 -15.48 -10.03
C GLU A 225 -24.87 -15.23 -11.55
N CYS A 226 -23.86 -14.49 -12.00
CA CYS A 226 -23.64 -14.21 -13.42
C CYS A 226 -23.36 -15.49 -14.23
N SER A 227 -22.47 -16.35 -13.72
CA SER A 227 -22.10 -17.63 -14.33
C SER A 227 -23.27 -18.61 -14.36
N LYS A 228 -24.04 -18.68 -13.27
CA LYS A 228 -25.24 -19.52 -13.19
C LYS A 228 -26.27 -19.12 -14.24
N LEU A 229 -26.59 -17.84 -14.36
CA LEU A 229 -27.56 -17.35 -15.35
C LEU A 229 -27.16 -17.72 -16.78
N MET A 230 -25.86 -17.59 -17.11
CA MET A 230 -25.33 -17.99 -18.42
C MET A 230 -25.46 -19.50 -18.66
N SER A 231 -25.11 -20.30 -17.66
CA SER A 231 -25.12 -21.77 -17.74
C SER A 231 -26.54 -22.32 -17.89
N ASP A 232 -27.47 -21.82 -17.07
CA ASP A 232 -28.89 -22.18 -17.11
C ASP A 232 -29.51 -21.84 -18.49
N PHE A 233 -29.18 -20.68 -19.05
CA PHE A 233 -29.66 -20.27 -20.37
C PHE A 233 -29.22 -21.25 -21.47
N PHE A 234 -27.93 -21.60 -21.54
CA PHE A 234 -27.46 -22.54 -22.56
C PHE A 234 -27.94 -23.97 -22.33
N GLN A 235 -28.17 -24.37 -21.08
CA GLN A 235 -28.82 -25.64 -20.79
C GLN A 235 -30.24 -25.68 -21.36
N SER A 236 -31.06 -24.67 -21.07
CA SER A 236 -32.43 -24.58 -21.60
C SER A 236 -32.48 -24.56 -23.14
N LEU A 237 -31.45 -24.00 -23.80
CA LEU A 237 -31.35 -24.00 -25.26
C LEU A 237 -31.02 -25.40 -25.82
N ARG A 238 -30.20 -26.18 -25.13
CA ARG A 238 -29.90 -27.57 -25.52
C ARG A 238 -31.11 -28.47 -25.33
N GLU A 239 -31.86 -28.28 -24.26
CA GLU A 239 -33.08 -29.04 -23.97
C GLU A 239 -34.19 -28.78 -24.99
N ARG A 240 -34.38 -27.52 -25.42
CA ARG A 240 -35.36 -27.15 -26.47
C ARG A 240 -35.00 -27.64 -27.88
N LYS A 241 -33.75 -28.03 -28.10
CA LYS A 241 -33.27 -28.55 -29.40
C LYS A 241 -33.27 -30.08 -29.48
N LYS A 242 -33.49 -30.76 -28.35
CA LYS A 242 -33.75 -32.20 -28.30
C LYS A 242 -35.22 -32.46 -28.58
#